data_AF-A0A1F6SWG7-F1
#
_entry.id   AF-A0A1F6SWG7-F1
#
_cell.length_a   1.000
_cell.length_b   1.000
_cell.length_c   1.000
_cell.angle_alpha   90.00
_cell.angle_beta   90.00
_cell.angle_gamma   90.00
#
_symmetry.space_group_name_H-M   'P 1'
#
loop_
_entity.id
_entity.type
_entity.pdbx_description
1 polymer ?
#
loop_
_entity_poly.entity_id
_entity_poly.type
_entity_poly.pdbx_seq_one_letter_code
_entity_poly.pdbx_strand_id
1 'polypeptide(L)' 'MCAEEHATFLPKATATAVALRLRNFTDTQFVRRLWAGDAGLWKSDAAHHAVIRDRLGWLDVIGPMQQALASIDTFVQ' A
#
# COMPACT_ATOMS: atom_id res chain seq x y z
N MET A 1 11.61 18.41 -34.64
CA MET A 1 10.56 17.36 -34.63
C MET A 1 10.41 16.95 -33.18
N CYS A 2 9.38 17.47 -32.51
CA CYS A 2 9.26 17.45 -31.05
C CYS A 2 9.06 16.02 -30.55
N ALA A 3 9.92 15.60 -29.63
CA ALA A 3 9.68 14.45 -28.77
C ALA A 3 8.80 14.87 -27.58
N GLU A 4 8.18 13.89 -26.93
CA GLU A 4 7.42 13.97 -25.67
C GLU A 4 5.97 14.48 -25.85
N GLU A 5 4.91 13.88 -25.26
CA GLU A 5 4.78 13.25 -23.96
C GLU A 5 3.70 12.15 -24.00
N HIS A 6 3.96 10.99 -23.38
CA HIS A 6 2.93 9.99 -23.05
C HIS A 6 2.10 10.46 -21.84
N ALA A 7 1.49 11.65 -21.93
CA ALA A 7 0.61 12.17 -20.89
C ALA A 7 -0.70 11.36 -20.91
N THR A 8 -0.79 10.37 -20.02
CA THR A 8 -2.03 9.61 -19.78
C THR A 8 -3.12 10.58 -19.35
N PHE A 9 -4.02 10.90 -20.28
CA PHE A 9 -5.12 11.86 -20.07
C PHE A 9 -6.21 11.21 -19.22
N LEU A 10 -6.13 11.36 -17.90
CA LEU A 10 -7.26 11.03 -17.02
C LEU A 10 -8.38 12.07 -17.23
N PRO A 11 -9.63 11.63 -17.47
CA PRO A 11 -10.76 12.54 -17.50
C PRO A 11 -10.83 13.38 -16.22
N LYS A 12 -11.16 14.68 -16.33
CA LYS A 12 -11.26 15.59 -15.17
C LYS A 12 -12.13 15.05 -14.04
N ALA A 13 -13.24 14.39 -14.38
CA ALA A 13 -14.11 13.73 -13.41
C ALA A 13 -13.37 12.66 -12.57
N THR A 14 -12.46 11.91 -13.19
CA THR A 14 -11.63 10.91 -12.51
C THR A 14 -10.61 11.58 -11.59
N ALA A 15 -9.98 12.67 -12.03
CA ALA A 15 -9.02 13.41 -11.20
C ALA A 15 -9.69 13.96 -9.92
N THR A 16 -10.90 14.51 -10.03
CA THR A 16 -11.67 14.96 -8.87
C THR A 16 -12.04 13.80 -7.94
N ALA A 17 -12.50 12.67 -8.47
CA ALA A 17 -12.83 11.50 -7.67
C ALA A 17 -11.61 10.95 -6.90
N VAL A 18 -10.45 10.89 -7.56
CA VAL A 18 -9.17 10.49 -6.93
C VAL A 18 -8.79 11.47 -5.82
N ALA A 19 -8.84 12.78 -6.08
CA ALA A 19 -8.50 13.79 -5.09
C ALA A 19 -9.41 13.72 -3.84
N LEU A 20 -10.72 13.53 -4.04
CA LEU A 20 -11.66 13.35 -2.94
C LEU A 20 -11.35 12.07 -2.15
N ARG A 21 -11.02 10.97 -2.83
CA ARG A 21 -10.67 9.72 -2.17
C ARG A 21 -9.38 9.83 -1.35
N LEU A 22 -8.38 10.53 -1.87
CA LEU A 22 -7.13 10.80 -1.15
C LEU A 22 -7.36 11.64 0.10
N ARG A 23 -8.22 12.67 0.04
CA ARG A 23 -8.61 13.45 1.24
C ARG A 23 -9.25 12.57 2.29
N ASN A 24 -10.20 11.73 1.90
CA ASN A 24 -10.82 10.78 2.82
C ASN A 24 -9.79 9.81 3.45
N PHE A 25 -8.78 9.37 2.68
CA PHE A 25 -7.71 8.53 3.22
C PHE A 25 -6.85 9.26 4.25
N THR A 26 -6.58 10.55 4.04
CA THR A 26 -5.90 11.38 5.03
C THR A 26 -6.74 11.50 6.30
N ASP A 27 -8.02 11.86 6.18
CA ASP A 27 -8.91 12.09 7.32
C ASP A 27 -9.12 10.81 8.16
N THR A 28 -9.21 9.65 7.50
CA THR A 28 -9.39 8.35 8.15
C THR A 28 -8.09 7.69 8.60
N GLN A 29 -6.95 8.37 8.41
CA GLN A 29 -5.61 7.85 8.70
C GLN A 29 -5.36 6.48 8.05
N PHE A 30 -5.92 6.29 6.86
CA PHE A 30 -5.98 5.02 6.14
C PHE A 30 -4.61 4.39 5.98
N VAL A 31 -3.61 5.17 5.53
CA VAL A 31 -2.23 4.69 5.32
C VAL A 31 -1.61 4.18 6.61
N ARG A 32 -1.78 4.90 7.72
CA ARG A 32 -1.25 4.46 9.02
C ARG A 32 -1.90 3.15 9.48
N ARG A 33 -3.23 3.06 9.34
CA ARG A 33 -4.01 1.85 9.70
C ARG A 33 -3.64 0.65 8.82
N LEU A 34 -3.39 0.90 7.53
CA LEU A 34 -2.94 -0.11 6.58
C LEU A 34 -1.61 -0.73 7.02
N TRP A 35 -0.62 0.10 7.34
CA TRP A 35 0.67 -0.37 7.85
C TRP A 35 0.59 -1.03 9.24
N ALA A 36 -0.42 -0.68 10.04
CA ALA A 36 -0.70 -1.36 11.30
C ALA A 36 -1.47 -2.70 11.13
N GLY A 37 -1.72 -3.15 9.90
CA GLY A 37 -2.43 -4.40 9.63
C GLY A 37 -3.92 -4.37 9.99
N ASP A 38 -4.55 -3.19 10.02
CA ASP A 38 -5.93 -3.03 10.45
C ASP A 38 -6.93 -3.64 9.45
N ALA A 39 -7.39 -4.86 9.74
CA ALA A 39 -8.36 -5.58 8.93
C ALA A 39 -9.75 -4.90 8.84
N GLY A 40 -10.05 -4.01 9.78
CA GLY A 40 -11.27 -3.20 9.82
C GLY A 40 -11.36 -2.20 8.67
N LEU A 41 -10.28 -1.99 7.90
CA LEU A 41 -10.30 -1.16 6.69
C LEU A 41 -11.10 -1.79 5.54
N TRP A 42 -11.25 -3.11 5.50
CA TRP A 42 -11.96 -3.81 4.40
C TRP A 42 -13.31 -4.37 4.82
N LYS A 43 -13.39 -5.00 6.01
CA LYS A 43 -14.63 -5.58 6.53
C LYS A 43 -14.70 -5.39 8.03
N SER A 44 -15.90 -5.14 8.55
CA SER A 44 -16.15 -5.02 9.99
C SER A 44 -16.28 -6.38 10.71
N ASP A 45 -16.54 -7.45 9.97
CA ASP A 45 -16.75 -8.80 10.51
C ASP A 45 -15.43 -9.46 10.96
N ALA A 46 -15.39 -9.85 12.23
CA ALA A 46 -14.28 -10.53 12.88
C ALA A 46 -13.88 -11.86 12.20
N ALA A 47 -14.83 -12.59 11.61
CA ALA A 47 -14.56 -13.85 10.90
C ALA A 47 -13.64 -13.63 9.69
N HIS A 48 -13.73 -12.45 9.05
CA HIS A 48 -12.90 -12.10 7.91
C HIS A 48 -11.57 -11.46 8.32
N HIS A 49 -11.44 -10.98 9.56
CA HIS A 49 -10.24 -10.28 10.00
C HIS A 49 -9.00 -11.15 10.00
N ALA A 50 -9.12 -12.44 10.35
CA ALA A 50 -8.00 -13.37 10.30
C ALA A 50 -7.43 -13.50 8.88
N VAL A 51 -8.30 -13.77 7.90
CA VAL A 51 -7.92 -13.88 6.48
C VAL A 51 -7.32 -12.58 5.95
N ILE A 52 -7.86 -11.43 6.37
CA ILE A 52 -7.34 -10.13 5.95
C ILE A 52 -5.94 -9.90 6.53
N ARG A 53 -5.71 -10.18 7.83
CA ARG A 53 -4.39 -10.04 8.43
C ARG A 53 -3.35 -10.93 7.75
N ASP A 54 -3.69 -12.19 7.45
CA ASP A 54 -2.79 -13.09 6.72
C ASP A 54 -2.41 -12.52 5.34
N ARG A 55 -3.37 -11.91 4.65
CA ARG A 55 -3.14 -11.24 3.36
C ARG A 55 -2.35 -9.95 3.46
N LEU A 56 -2.28 -9.33 4.65
CA LEU A 56 -1.48 -8.13 4.90
C LEU A 56 -0.07 -8.46 5.43
N GLY A 57 0.22 -9.72 5.73
CA GLY A 57 1.52 -10.13 6.28
C GLY A 57 2.73 -9.78 5.40
N TRP A 58 2.54 -9.56 4.10
CA TRP A 58 3.62 -9.10 3.21
C TRP A 58 4.03 -7.64 3.48
N LEU A 59 3.18 -6.83 4.12
CA LEU A 59 3.54 -5.44 4.46
C LEU A 59 4.70 -5.39 5.44
N ASP A 60 4.75 -6.32 6.39
CA ASP A 60 5.82 -6.38 7.39
C ASP A 60 7.13 -6.96 6.84
N VAL A 61 7.17 -7.42 5.59
CA VAL A 61 8.35 -8.11 5.02
C VAL A 61 9.56 -7.18 4.83
N ILE A 62 9.32 -5.87 4.69
CA ILE A 62 10.37 -4.89 4.34
C ILE A 62 11.45 -4.83 5.41
N GLY A 63 11.07 -4.79 6.70
CA GLY A 63 12.01 -4.73 7.82
C GLY A 63 12.91 -5.97 7.92
N PRO A 64 12.34 -7.19 8.00
CA PRO A 64 13.09 -8.44 7.99
C PRO A 64 13.97 -8.61 6.76
N MET A 65 13.51 -8.20 5.57
CA MET A 65 14.34 -8.26 4.36
C MET A 65 15.56 -7.35 4.47
N GLN A 66 15.42 -6.12 4.95
CA GLN A 66 16.55 -5.21 5.17
C GLN A 66 17.58 -5.80 6.15
N GLN A 67 17.11 -6.47 7.20
CA GLN A 67 17.99 -7.15 8.16
C GLN A 67 18.70 -8.37 7.55
N ALA A 68 18.02 -9.09 6.65
CA ALA A 68 18.56 -10.26 5.99
C ALA A 68 19.65 -9.93 4.95
N LEU A 69 19.71 -8.71 4.41
CA LEU A 69 20.69 -8.32 3.38
C LEU A 69 22.13 -8.67 3.76
N ALA A 70 22.55 -8.33 4.98
CA ALA A 70 23.91 -8.63 5.46
C ALA A 70 24.21 -10.14 5.51
N SER A 71 23.21 -10.96 5.84
CA SER A 71 23.37 -12.43 5.85
C SER A 71 23.48 -13.01 4.45
N ILE A 72 22.76 -12.41 3.48
CA ILE A 72 22.81 -12.82 2.07
C ILE A 72 24.17 -12.49 1.47
N ASP A 73 24.71 -11.30 1.72
CA ASP A 73 26.06 -10.93 1.27
C ASP A 73 27.12 -11.90 1.81
N THR A 74 27.01 -12.27 3.09
CA THR A 74 27.94 -13.24 3.72
C THR A 74 27.82 -14.64 3.13
N PHE A 75 26.62 -15.08 2.73
CA PHE A 75 26.40 -16.40 2.12
C PHE A 75 27.00 -16.53 0.71
N VAL A 76 27.09 -15.43 -0.04
CA VAL A 76 27.60 -15.42 -1.42
C VAL A 76 29.13 -15.38 -1.49
N GLN A 77 29.80 -15.03 -0.39
CA GLN A 77 31.27 -15.01 -0.29
C GLN A 77 31.85 -16.39 0.05
#